data_AF-A0A7V8FEQ0-F1
#
_entry.id   AF-A0A7V8FEQ0-F1
#
_cell.length_a   1.000
_cell.length_b   1.000
_cell.length_c   1.000
_cell.angle_alpha   90.00
_cell.angle_beta   90.00
_cell.angle_gamma   90.00
#
_symmetry.space_group_name_H-M   'P 1'
#
loop_
_entity.id
_entity.type
_entity.pdbx_description
1 polymer ?
#
loop_
_entity_poly.entity_id
_entity_poly.type
_entity_poly.pdbx_seq_one_letter_code
_entity_poly.pdbx_strand_id
1 'polypeptide(L)'
;MAVKAPAAVGPLVIVDALPFYAGIQNPQATAQSVRPLAEQMRASMLAADPASYQAQADAALAGMTTDAARLPELKRWGRDSDRATTADAMYSMLVHDLRGDLAGVHSPTRVLGAWAAYQAFGATEASTRAIFLAQYAALPGVEIAMSAAGHHFLMWDDPQWLRGQVQTFLDSHR
;
A
#
# COMPACT_ATOMS: atom_id res chain seq x y z
N MET A 1 -14.96 -1.14 -0.97
CA MET A 1 -16.21 -0.51 -1.46
C MET A 1 -16.71 -1.18 -2.73
N ALA A 2 -15.89 -1.24 -3.79
CA ALA A 2 -16.30 -1.85 -5.07
C ALA A 2 -16.79 -3.31 -4.96
N VAL A 3 -16.14 -4.16 -4.15
CA VAL A 3 -16.62 -5.53 -3.87
C VAL A 3 -18.05 -5.56 -3.32
N LYS A 4 -18.42 -4.59 -2.46
CA LYS A 4 -19.74 -4.53 -1.80
C LYS A 4 -20.81 -3.89 -2.68
N ALA A 5 -20.42 -3.06 -3.65
CA ALA A 5 -21.33 -2.38 -4.56
C ALA A 5 -20.73 -2.25 -5.97
N PRO A 6 -20.56 -3.36 -6.71
CA PRO A 6 -19.81 -3.38 -7.97
C PRO A 6 -20.43 -2.50 -9.06
N ALA A 7 -21.74 -2.30 -9.02
CA ALA A 7 -22.48 -1.46 -9.98
C ALA A 7 -22.52 0.04 -9.59
N ALA A 8 -22.11 0.40 -8.37
CA ALA A 8 -22.23 1.77 -7.86
C ALA A 8 -20.91 2.55 -7.85
N VAL A 9 -19.77 1.86 -7.99
CA VAL A 9 -18.44 2.46 -7.93
C VAL A 9 -17.81 2.41 -9.32
N GLY A 10 -17.68 3.57 -9.97
CA GLY A 10 -17.03 3.76 -11.27
C GLY A 10 -15.50 3.92 -11.15
N PRO A 11 -14.78 4.11 -12.29
CA PRO A 11 -13.38 3.76 -12.49
C PRO A 11 -12.47 3.90 -11.26
N LEU A 12 -11.75 2.84 -10.93
CA LEU A 12 -10.91 2.76 -9.74
C LEU A 12 -9.46 3.10 -10.08
N VAL A 13 -8.88 4.07 -9.35
CA VAL A 13 -7.44 4.28 -9.32
C VAL A 13 -6.93 3.94 -7.92
N ILE A 14 -6.04 2.96 -7.83
CA ILE A 14 -5.39 2.54 -6.59
C ILE A 14 -3.94 3.05 -6.63
N VAL A 15 -3.53 3.78 -5.60
CA VAL A 15 -2.20 4.40 -5.51
C VAL A 15 -1.37 3.71 -4.44
N ASP A 16 -0.31 3.05 -4.87
CA ASP A 16 0.70 2.31 -4.12
C ASP A 16 0.17 1.45 -2.97
N ALA A 17 -0.79 0.58 -3.29
CA ALA A 17 -1.41 -0.34 -2.33
C ALA A 17 -1.53 -1.76 -2.88
N LEU A 18 -1.41 -2.74 -1.99
CA LEU A 18 -1.60 -4.16 -2.28
C LEU A 18 -2.76 -4.72 -1.44
N PRO A 19 -3.55 -5.68 -1.99
CA PRO A 19 -4.72 -6.25 -1.33
C PRO A 19 -4.41 -7.09 -0.10
N PHE A 20 -3.17 -7.57 0.06
CA PHE A 20 -2.76 -8.30 1.26
C PHE A 20 -1.32 -8.01 1.66
N TYR A 21 -1.13 -7.33 2.79
CA TYR A 21 0.19 -6.86 3.23
C TYR A 21 1.16 -8.02 3.50
N ALA A 22 0.71 -9.09 4.17
CA ALA A 22 1.58 -10.23 4.46
C ALA A 22 1.99 -11.00 3.18
N GLY A 23 1.20 -10.89 2.11
CA GLY A 23 1.51 -11.45 0.80
C GLY A 23 2.70 -10.81 0.09
N ILE A 24 3.19 -9.65 0.56
CA ILE A 24 4.37 -8.97 0.00
C ILE A 24 5.62 -9.81 0.20
N GLN A 25 5.84 -10.32 1.42
CA GLN A 25 7.02 -11.10 1.77
C GLN A 25 6.84 -12.58 1.45
N ASN A 26 5.64 -13.12 1.66
CA ASN A 26 5.34 -14.51 1.40
C ASN A 26 4.03 -14.63 0.60
N PRO A 27 4.10 -14.91 -0.72
CA PRO A 27 2.92 -15.06 -1.56
C PRO A 27 1.94 -16.15 -1.08
N GLN A 28 2.43 -17.16 -0.34
CA GLN A 28 1.63 -18.26 0.21
C GLN A 28 1.10 -17.97 1.63
N ALA A 29 1.35 -16.78 2.17
CA ALA A 29 0.77 -16.38 3.45
C ALA A 29 -0.77 -16.41 3.38
N THR A 30 -1.38 -16.78 4.49
CA THR A 30 -2.82 -16.70 4.72
C THR A 30 -3.08 -15.87 5.97
N ALA A 31 -4.27 -15.28 6.09
CA ALA A 31 -4.69 -14.57 7.30
C ALA A 31 -4.50 -15.42 8.57
N GLN A 32 -4.77 -16.73 8.50
CA GLN A 32 -4.59 -17.62 9.63
C GLN A 32 -3.12 -17.85 9.98
N SER A 33 -2.25 -18.05 8.97
CA SER A 33 -0.83 -18.33 9.23
C SER A 33 -0.09 -17.14 9.83
N VAL A 34 -0.52 -15.90 9.52
CA VAL A 34 0.15 -14.68 9.97
C VAL A 34 -0.49 -14.05 11.20
N ARG A 35 -1.66 -14.53 11.63
CA ARG A 35 -2.39 -14.00 12.79
C ARG A 35 -1.54 -13.93 14.05
N PRO A 36 -0.78 -14.98 14.47
CA PRO A 36 0.04 -14.90 15.68
C PRO A 36 1.09 -13.79 15.62
N LEU A 37 1.75 -13.65 14.46
CA LEU A 37 2.73 -12.58 14.24
C LEU A 37 2.06 -11.20 14.30
N ALA A 38 0.90 -11.04 13.67
CA ALA A 38 0.17 -9.78 13.68
C ALA A 38 -0.31 -9.41 15.09
N GLU A 39 -0.78 -10.37 15.88
CA GLU A 39 -1.17 -10.17 17.28
C GLU A 39 0.02 -9.74 18.14
N GLN A 40 1.17 -10.40 17.96
CA GLN A 40 2.41 -10.03 18.64
C GLN A 40 2.87 -8.62 18.27
N MET A 41 2.85 -8.26 16.98
CA MET A 41 3.21 -6.92 16.51
C MET A 41 2.29 -5.85 17.12
N ARG A 42 0.98 -6.08 17.08
CA ARG A 42 -0.02 -5.19 17.69
C ARG A 42 0.23 -5.02 19.19
N ALA A 43 0.42 -6.11 19.92
CA ALA A 43 0.70 -6.07 21.35
C ALA A 43 2.00 -5.30 21.65
N SER A 44 3.05 -5.50 20.86
CA SER A 44 4.32 -4.77 21.00
C SER A 44 4.16 -3.27 20.78
N MET A 45 3.39 -2.85 19.77
CA MET A 45 3.11 -1.43 19.52
C MET A 45 2.36 -0.79 20.69
N LEU A 46 1.38 -1.49 21.26
CA LEU A 46 0.58 -1.01 22.39
C LEU A 46 1.39 -0.93 23.69
N ALA A 47 2.30 -1.88 23.90
CA ALA A 47 3.12 -1.96 25.11
C ALA A 47 4.35 -1.03 25.11
N ALA A 48 4.79 -0.55 23.93
CA ALA A 48 5.93 0.35 23.84
C ALA A 48 5.69 1.66 24.63
N ASP A 49 6.72 2.18 25.28
CA ASP A 49 6.63 3.52 25.86
C ASP A 49 6.53 4.59 24.73
N PRO A 50 6.07 5.82 25.05
CA PRO A 50 5.90 6.86 24.04
C PRO A 50 7.15 7.20 23.23
N ALA A 51 8.34 7.21 23.84
CA ALA A 51 9.57 7.57 23.14
C ALA A 51 9.98 6.45 22.18
N SER A 52 9.96 5.20 22.62
CA SER A 52 10.25 4.05 21.76
C SER A 52 9.24 3.86 20.63
N TYR A 53 7.94 4.12 20.86
CA TYR A 53 6.93 4.11 19.80
C TYR A 53 7.22 5.18 18.75
N GLN A 54 7.49 6.42 19.17
CA GLN A 54 7.79 7.51 18.25
C GLN A 54 9.08 7.27 17.47
N ALA A 55 10.13 6.75 18.10
CA ALA A 55 11.38 6.43 17.40
C ALA A 55 11.17 5.36 16.32
N GLN A 56 10.38 4.32 16.61
CA GLN A 56 10.02 3.28 15.63
C GLN A 56 9.17 3.84 14.49
N ALA A 57 8.17 4.68 14.79
CA ALA A 57 7.35 5.34 13.78
C ALA A 57 8.18 6.26 12.87
N ASP A 58 9.07 7.08 13.44
CA ASP A 58 9.98 7.94 12.69
C ASP A 58 10.93 7.12 11.79
N ALA A 59 11.41 5.96 12.27
CA ALA A 59 12.27 5.07 11.49
C ALA A 59 11.52 4.43 10.32
N ALA A 60 10.25 4.07 10.51
CA ALA A 60 9.41 3.49 9.44
C ALA A 60 9.13 4.48 8.30
N LEU A 61 9.25 5.79 8.53
CA LEU A 61 9.09 6.83 7.51
C LEU A 61 10.35 7.04 6.67
N ALA A 62 11.49 6.50 7.09
CA ALA A 62 12.75 6.66 6.37
C ALA A 62 12.65 6.03 4.98
N GLY A 63 12.92 6.83 3.94
CA GLY A 63 12.86 6.37 2.56
C GLY A 63 11.45 6.23 1.98
N MET A 64 10.39 6.66 2.68
CA MET A 64 9.02 6.64 2.11
C MET A 64 8.79 7.70 1.03
N THR A 65 9.62 8.74 0.99
CA THR A 65 9.60 9.82 0.01
C THR A 65 11.03 10.24 -0.33
N THR A 66 11.25 10.68 -1.56
CA THR A 66 12.49 11.35 -2.01
C THR A 66 12.54 12.83 -1.59
N ASP A 67 11.39 13.44 -1.28
CA ASP A 67 11.30 14.82 -0.82
C ASP A 67 11.57 14.93 0.70
N ALA A 68 12.83 15.20 1.04
CA ALA A 68 13.24 15.39 2.42
C ALA A 68 12.49 16.53 3.14
N ALA A 69 11.96 17.53 2.42
CA ALA A 69 11.18 18.62 3.00
C ALA A 69 9.81 18.15 3.53
N ARG A 70 9.34 16.96 3.11
CA ARG A 70 8.10 16.34 3.59
C ARG A 70 8.26 15.48 4.83
N LEU A 71 9.49 15.09 5.18
CA LEU A 71 9.73 14.26 6.37
C LEU A 71 9.21 14.89 7.68
N PRO A 72 9.35 16.21 7.93
CA PRO A 72 8.75 16.82 9.12
C PRO A 72 7.22 16.69 9.15
N GLU A 73 6.56 16.79 8.00
CA GLU A 73 5.12 16.63 7.86
C GLU A 73 4.68 15.18 8.13
N LEU A 74 5.38 14.19 7.56
CA LEU A 74 5.10 12.77 7.83
C LEU A 74 5.27 12.41 9.30
N LYS A 75 6.36 12.87 9.92
CA LYS A 75 6.62 12.65 11.35
C LYS A 75 5.56 13.29 12.23
N ARG A 76 5.07 14.48 11.87
CA ARG A 76 3.95 15.12 12.56
C ARG A 76 2.69 14.27 12.44
N TRP A 77 2.31 13.79 11.25
CA TRP A 77 1.16 12.90 11.10
C TRP A 77 1.28 11.62 11.93
N GLY A 78 2.47 11.02 12.00
CA GLY A 78 2.73 9.85 12.84
C GLY A 78 2.55 10.14 14.35
N ARG A 79 2.94 11.35 14.80
CA ARG A 79 2.75 11.78 16.20
C ARG A 79 1.30 12.12 16.54
N ASP A 80 0.59 12.72 15.58
CA ASP A 80 -0.81 13.13 15.75
C ASP A 80 -1.79 11.95 15.62
N SER A 81 -1.34 10.83 15.04
CA SER A 81 -2.14 9.60 14.93
C SER A 81 -2.27 8.89 16.28
N ASP A 82 -3.50 8.46 16.59
CA ASP A 82 -3.72 7.61 17.77
C ASP A 82 -3.00 6.26 17.64
N ARG A 83 -2.31 5.86 18.70
CA ARG A 83 -1.49 4.65 18.72
C ARG A 83 -2.32 3.39 18.59
N ALA A 84 -3.43 3.30 19.33
CA ALA A 84 -4.26 2.10 19.33
C ALA A 84 -4.87 1.90 17.93
N THR A 85 -5.35 2.99 17.33
CA THR A 85 -5.86 3.00 15.96
C THR A 85 -4.79 2.59 14.94
N THR A 86 -3.56 3.07 15.09
CA THR A 86 -2.45 2.70 14.20
C THR A 86 -2.10 1.21 14.33
N ALA A 87 -2.03 0.69 15.56
CA ALA A 87 -1.77 -0.73 15.81
C ALA A 87 -2.88 -1.63 15.25
N ASP A 88 -4.14 -1.21 15.37
CA ASP A 88 -5.30 -1.91 14.83
C ASP A 88 -5.33 -1.90 13.30
N ALA A 89 -4.95 -0.77 12.68
CA ALA A 89 -4.82 -0.67 11.24
C ALA A 89 -3.71 -1.60 10.71
N MET A 90 -2.53 -1.61 11.34
CA MET A 90 -1.44 -2.53 10.96
C MET A 90 -1.85 -3.99 11.11
N TYR A 91 -2.48 -4.33 12.23
CA TYR A 91 -3.05 -5.67 12.45
C TYR A 91 -4.03 -6.04 11.34
N SER A 92 -4.99 -5.16 11.05
CA SER A 92 -6.01 -5.39 10.03
C SER A 92 -5.39 -5.64 8.66
N MET A 93 -4.39 -4.85 8.23
CA MET A 93 -3.73 -5.06 6.95
C MET A 93 -2.97 -6.39 6.88
N LEU A 94 -2.44 -6.86 8.00
CA LEU A 94 -1.74 -8.15 8.08
C LEU A 94 -2.68 -9.36 8.06
N VAL A 95 -3.88 -9.26 8.64
CA VAL A 95 -4.80 -10.41 8.77
C VAL A 95 -6.01 -10.36 7.84
N HIS A 96 -6.14 -9.33 7.02
CA HIS A 96 -7.23 -9.21 6.05
C HIS A 96 -6.71 -9.39 4.63
N ASP A 97 -6.96 -10.56 4.07
CA ASP A 97 -6.55 -10.93 2.71
C ASP A 97 -7.69 -10.64 1.72
N LEU A 98 -7.54 -9.56 0.96
CA LEU A 98 -8.54 -9.17 -0.04
C LEU A 98 -8.29 -9.81 -1.42
N ARG A 99 -7.23 -10.61 -1.61
CA ARG A 99 -6.87 -11.12 -2.95
C ARG A 99 -8.01 -11.91 -3.59
N GLY A 100 -8.70 -12.76 -2.81
CA GLY A 100 -9.84 -13.53 -3.30
C GLY A 100 -11.07 -12.67 -3.59
N ASP A 101 -11.31 -11.63 -2.79
CA ASP A 101 -12.46 -10.74 -2.92
C ASP A 101 -12.42 -9.90 -4.19
N LEU A 102 -11.23 -9.69 -4.77
CA LEU A 102 -11.05 -8.93 -6.01
C LEU A 102 -11.82 -9.50 -7.21
N ALA A 103 -12.15 -10.79 -7.21
CA ALA A 103 -12.99 -11.40 -8.25
C ALA A 103 -14.40 -10.80 -8.32
N GLY A 104 -14.88 -10.19 -7.23
CA GLY A 104 -16.17 -9.48 -7.18
C GLY A 104 -16.11 -8.02 -7.65
N VAL A 105 -14.95 -7.51 -8.03
CA VAL A 105 -14.81 -6.16 -8.59
C VAL A 105 -14.97 -6.22 -10.10
N HIS A 106 -15.90 -5.42 -10.63
CA HIS A 106 -16.18 -5.34 -12.07
C HIS A 106 -15.86 -3.98 -12.68
N SER A 107 -15.57 -2.98 -11.85
CA SER A 107 -15.18 -1.65 -12.28
C SER A 107 -13.81 -1.69 -12.97
N PRO A 108 -13.61 -0.96 -14.08
CA PRO A 108 -12.29 -0.76 -14.64
C PRO A 108 -11.35 -0.28 -13.54
N THR A 109 -10.16 -0.88 -13.44
CA THR A 109 -9.21 -0.59 -12.35
C THR A 109 -7.80 -0.39 -12.89
N ARG A 110 -7.18 0.73 -12.50
CA ARG A 110 -5.75 0.97 -12.67
C ARG A 110 -5.06 1.04 -11.31
N VAL A 111 -3.99 0.28 -11.16
CA VAL A 111 -3.12 0.26 -9.99
C VAL A 111 -1.79 0.91 -10.33
N LEU A 112 -1.40 1.87 -9.51
CA LEU A 112 -0.15 2.61 -9.64
C LEU A 112 0.78 2.16 -8.53
N GLY A 113 1.95 1.61 -8.86
CA GLY A 113 2.93 1.14 -7.87
C GLY A 113 4.24 1.92 -7.92
N ALA A 114 4.96 1.96 -6.81
CA ALA A 114 6.32 2.48 -6.71
C ALA A 114 7.33 1.32 -6.62
N TRP A 115 8.53 1.49 -7.21
CA TRP A 115 9.60 0.51 -7.03
C TRP A 115 10.98 1.11 -6.72
N ALA A 116 11.17 2.42 -6.91
CA ALA A 116 12.47 3.08 -6.79
C ALA A 116 13.07 2.93 -5.38
N ALA A 117 12.25 3.05 -4.33
CA ALA A 117 12.70 2.87 -2.93
C ALA A 117 13.32 1.48 -2.67
N TYR A 118 12.91 0.46 -3.42
CA TYR A 118 13.35 -0.91 -3.22
C TYR A 118 14.63 -1.27 -3.99
N GLN A 119 15.12 -0.39 -4.86
CA GLN A 119 16.37 -0.58 -5.60
C GLN A 119 17.57 -0.81 -4.66
N ALA A 120 17.62 -0.06 -3.56
CA ALA A 120 18.66 -0.21 -2.54
C ALA A 120 18.71 -1.61 -1.90
N PHE A 121 17.63 -2.37 -2.01
CA PHE A 121 17.51 -3.74 -1.50
C PHE A 121 17.57 -4.80 -2.61
N GLY A 122 17.96 -4.40 -3.84
CA GLY A 122 18.12 -5.30 -4.98
C GLY A 122 16.84 -5.58 -5.77
N ALA A 123 15.74 -4.89 -5.48
CA ALA A 123 14.52 -5.01 -6.29
C ALA A 123 14.68 -4.32 -7.66
N THR A 124 13.99 -4.88 -8.65
CA THR A 124 13.85 -4.30 -10.00
C THR A 124 12.40 -3.90 -10.24
N GLU A 125 12.13 -3.11 -11.29
CA GLU A 125 10.75 -2.87 -11.72
C GLU A 125 10.04 -4.19 -11.98
N ALA A 126 10.70 -5.12 -12.69
CA ALA A 126 10.11 -6.40 -13.07
C ALA A 126 9.75 -7.25 -11.84
N SER A 127 10.64 -7.36 -10.85
CA SER A 127 10.36 -8.13 -9.63
C SER A 127 9.23 -7.51 -8.81
N THR A 128 9.19 -6.17 -8.70
CA THR A 128 8.15 -5.46 -7.95
C THR A 128 6.81 -5.56 -8.67
N ARG A 129 6.78 -5.35 -9.99
CA ARG A 129 5.60 -5.52 -10.84
C ARG A 129 5.05 -6.95 -10.75
N ALA A 130 5.90 -7.97 -10.67
CA ALA A 130 5.46 -9.36 -10.50
C ALA A 130 4.69 -9.57 -9.18
N ILE A 131 5.08 -8.90 -8.09
CA ILE A 131 4.34 -8.92 -6.81
C ILE A 131 2.94 -8.31 -6.99
N PHE A 132 2.85 -7.15 -7.65
CA PHE A 132 1.56 -6.51 -7.93
C PHE A 132 0.67 -7.41 -8.80
N LEU A 133 1.21 -7.97 -9.88
CA LEU A 133 0.48 -8.89 -10.77
C LEU A 133 -0.06 -10.10 -10.02
N ALA A 134 0.76 -10.72 -9.15
CA ALA A 134 0.34 -11.88 -8.37
C ALA A 134 -0.77 -11.52 -7.36
N GLN A 135 -0.68 -10.35 -6.72
CA GLN A 135 -1.65 -9.90 -5.73
C GLN A 135 -3.00 -9.50 -6.35
N TYR A 136 -2.98 -8.90 -7.54
CA TYR A 136 -4.19 -8.50 -8.27
C TYR A 136 -4.69 -9.55 -9.27
N ALA A 137 -4.15 -10.77 -9.26
CA ALA A 137 -4.45 -11.80 -10.27
C ALA A 137 -5.94 -12.16 -10.40
N ALA A 138 -6.72 -12.02 -9.32
CA ALA A 138 -8.16 -12.28 -9.32
C ALA A 138 -9.01 -11.11 -9.86
N LEU A 139 -8.41 -9.94 -10.14
CA LEU A 139 -9.09 -8.76 -10.66
C LEU A 139 -9.07 -8.74 -12.20
N PRO A 140 -10.20 -8.99 -12.89
CA PRO A 140 -10.21 -9.06 -14.34
C PRO A 140 -9.86 -7.71 -14.96
N GLY A 141 -8.94 -7.72 -15.94
CA GLY A 141 -8.60 -6.52 -16.71
C GLY A 141 -7.87 -5.41 -15.94
N VAL A 142 -7.29 -5.72 -14.78
CA VAL A 142 -6.49 -4.75 -14.02
C VAL A 142 -5.31 -4.23 -14.84
N GLU A 143 -5.13 -2.92 -14.85
CA GLU A 143 -3.97 -2.26 -15.46
C GLU A 143 -2.97 -1.86 -14.38
N ILE A 144 -1.73 -2.32 -14.47
CA ILE A 144 -0.69 -1.99 -13.50
C ILE A 144 0.38 -1.12 -14.14
N ALA A 145 0.61 0.07 -13.59
CA ALA A 145 1.68 0.98 -13.99
C ALA A 145 2.64 1.19 -12.81
N MET A 146 3.95 1.23 -13.10
CA MET A 146 4.99 1.39 -12.08
C MET A 146 5.72 2.72 -12.29
N SER A 147 5.85 3.54 -11.25
CA SER A 147 6.72 4.72 -11.26
C SER A 147 8.17 4.30 -11.04
N ALA A 148 9.05 4.77 -11.92
CA ALA A 148 10.50 4.55 -11.84
C ALA A 148 11.24 5.58 -10.98
N ALA A 149 10.57 6.66 -10.57
CA ALA A 149 11.16 7.75 -9.80
C ALA A 149 10.58 7.84 -8.39
N GLY A 150 9.29 7.56 -8.22
CA GLY A 150 8.61 7.75 -6.96
C GLY A 150 8.86 6.64 -5.94
N HIS A 151 8.94 7.03 -4.66
CA HIS A 151 8.77 6.12 -3.53
C HIS A 151 7.26 6.00 -3.18
N HIS A 152 6.93 5.61 -1.94
CA HIS A 152 5.56 5.34 -1.51
C HIS A 152 4.62 6.55 -1.71
N PHE A 153 5.10 7.76 -1.41
CA PHE A 153 4.35 9.01 -1.62
C PHE A 153 4.46 9.52 -3.07
N LEU A 154 3.89 8.76 -4.02
CA LEU A 154 3.89 9.07 -5.46
C LEU A 154 3.37 10.48 -5.79
N MET A 155 2.43 11.00 -4.98
CA MET A 155 1.87 12.35 -5.15
C MET A 155 2.86 13.48 -4.85
N TRP A 156 3.96 13.19 -4.14
CA TRP A 156 5.04 14.13 -3.89
C TRP A 156 6.24 13.85 -4.80
N ASP A 157 6.60 12.58 -4.96
CA ASP A 157 7.83 12.20 -5.64
C ASP A 157 7.69 12.14 -7.17
N ASP A 158 6.52 11.78 -7.69
CA ASP A 158 6.27 11.69 -9.13
C ASP A 158 4.88 12.27 -9.52
N PRO A 159 4.59 13.54 -9.17
CA PRO A 159 3.26 14.11 -9.26
C PRO A 159 2.76 14.27 -10.70
N GLN A 160 3.67 14.49 -11.66
CA GLN A 160 3.30 14.63 -13.06
C GLN A 160 2.89 13.28 -13.65
N TRP A 161 3.65 12.23 -13.37
CA TRP A 161 3.31 10.87 -13.77
C TRP A 161 2.00 10.42 -13.11
N LEU A 162 1.85 10.61 -11.80
CA LEU A 162 0.64 10.24 -11.07
C LEU A 162 -0.60 10.90 -11.69
N ARG A 163 -0.56 12.22 -11.90
CA ARG A 163 -1.67 12.96 -12.52
C ARG A 163 -1.95 12.49 -13.94
N GLY A 164 -0.90 12.25 -14.74
CA GLY A 164 -1.05 11.74 -16.11
C GLY A 164 -1.71 10.37 -16.16
N GLN A 165 -1.34 9.47 -15.25
CA GLN A 165 -1.95 8.14 -15.12
C GLN A 165 -3.42 8.23 -14.73
N VAL A 166 -3.75 9.03 -13.72
CA VAL A 166 -5.12 9.26 -13.27
C VAL A 166 -5.96 9.84 -14.41
N GLN A 167 -5.50 10.93 -15.03
CA GLN A 167 -6.28 11.64 -16.04
C GLN A 167 -6.53 10.78 -17.28
N THR A 168 -5.48 10.14 -17.81
CA THR A 168 -5.61 9.24 -18.97
C THR A 168 -6.61 8.12 -18.71
N PHE A 169 -6.57 7.54 -17.51
CA PHE A 169 -7.46 6.43 -17.14
C PHE A 169 -8.91 6.89 -16.96
N LEU A 170 -9.14 8.04 -16.34
CA LEU A 170 -10.49 8.58 -16.20
C LEU A 170 -11.06 9.00 -17.56
N ASP A 171 -10.26 9.61 -18.43
CA ASP A 171 -10.68 10.05 -19.76
C ASP A 171 -11.07 8.88 -20.68
N SER A 172 -10.45 7.70 -20.52
CA SER A 172 -10.80 6.50 -21.29
C SER A 172 -12.04 5.76 -20.77
N HIS A 173 -12.64 6.22 -19.67
CA HIS A 173 -13.80 5.58 -19.02
C HIS A 173 -14.89 6.59 -18.63
N ARG A 174 -14.97 7.72 -19.36
CA ARG A 174 -16.07 8.69 -19.26
C ARG A 174 -17.33 8.20 -19.95
#